data_AF-A0A3R9YAX3-F1
#
_entry.id   AF-A0A3R9YAX3-F1
#
_cell.length_a   1.000
_cell.length_b   1.000
_cell.length_c   1.000
_cell.angle_alpha   90.00
_cell.angle_beta   90.00
_cell.angle_gamma   90.00
#
_symmetry.space_group_name_H-M   'P 1'
#
loop_
_entity.id
_entity.type
_entity.pdbx_description
1 polymer ?
#
loop_
_entity_poly.entity_id
_entity_poly.type
_entity_poly.pdbx_seq_one_letter_code
_entity_poly.pdbx_strand_id
1 'polypeptide(L)'
;MSTQSIWRAVARQAEVWARLAVVQEFAARLPRNTSGTSAGVRGRLQRMQAGGMNIGGKPLRAGSSVRYARAIPFPGVEDDCSEGDWTAWVRTADRVEAAHRQTIAWLRSRLPGYPMIPAPQISADTALATTEFTYRLGWHPQERAAGFQFRSCPPTAASILGADRQQEQALAETARQMSTALMGSPEWSRLARAREALDGEARAALGAARTRLRRRLSPEALDACEPALAVKRDQYRRVVLSEELEALSGPAREYADAFDGADLLVETAASDVFGQLALYGAVTRLAGIRDVDLDPGQSRSVHFSVDDEIWMVPGQLVRLDDDLITEVVRLTEVSLSLTPADGARLRVTGEILPGSDEAQIV
;
A
#
# COMPACT_ATOMS: atom_id res chain seq x y z
N MET A 1 4.12 -22.51 -5.69
CA MET A 1 2.82 -22.17 -5.07
C MET A 1 2.18 -21.07 -5.91
N SER A 2 0.86 -21.08 -6.14
CA SER A 2 0.21 -20.14 -7.05
C SER A 2 -0.11 -18.80 -6.37
N THR A 3 -0.14 -17.70 -7.14
CA THR A 3 -0.58 -16.36 -6.70
C THR A 3 -1.98 -16.37 -6.06
N GLN A 4 -2.85 -17.28 -6.51
CA GLN A 4 -4.17 -17.58 -5.93
C GLN A 4 -4.12 -17.87 -4.41
N SER A 5 -3.10 -18.57 -3.92
CA SER A 5 -2.97 -18.89 -2.49
C SER A 5 -2.76 -17.63 -1.63
N ILE A 6 -2.06 -16.63 -2.17
CA ILE A 6 -1.86 -15.32 -1.52
C ILE A 6 -3.20 -14.62 -1.39
N TRP A 7 -3.94 -14.51 -2.49
CA TRP A 7 -5.24 -13.86 -2.52
C TRP A 7 -6.29 -14.49 -1.60
N ARG A 8 -6.35 -15.83 -1.51
CA ARG A 8 -7.20 -16.51 -0.53
C ARG A 8 -6.80 -16.19 0.91
N ALA A 9 -5.51 -16.18 1.22
CA ALA A 9 -5.03 -15.86 2.55
C ALA A 9 -5.30 -14.39 2.93
N VAL A 10 -5.12 -13.47 1.97
CA VAL A 10 -5.47 -12.04 2.11
C VAL A 10 -6.95 -11.86 2.41
N ALA A 11 -7.83 -12.49 1.63
CA ALA A 11 -9.28 -12.40 1.81
C ALA A 11 -9.73 -12.94 3.18
N ARG A 12 -9.18 -14.07 3.63
CA ARG A 12 -9.47 -14.63 4.97
C ARG A 12 -9.03 -13.71 6.11
N GLN A 13 -7.82 -13.15 6.02
CA GLN A 13 -7.33 -12.20 7.01
C GLN A 13 -8.21 -10.94 7.03
N ALA A 14 -8.62 -10.44 5.86
CA ALA A 14 -9.52 -9.30 5.73
C ALA A 14 -10.89 -9.55 6.36
N GLU A 15 -11.48 -10.74 6.14
CA GLU A 15 -12.76 -11.14 6.73
C GLU A 15 -12.71 -11.15 8.27
N VAL A 16 -11.62 -11.65 8.86
CA VAL A 16 -11.42 -11.64 10.31
C VAL A 16 -11.32 -10.20 10.82
N TRP A 17 -10.57 -9.33 10.14
CA TRP A 17 -10.47 -7.91 10.50
C TRP A 17 -11.80 -7.17 10.39
N ALA A 18 -12.56 -7.39 9.32
CA ALA A 18 -13.84 -6.74 9.06
C ALA A 18 -14.91 -7.04 10.12
N ARG A 19 -14.73 -8.09 10.92
CA ARG A 19 -15.61 -8.47 12.04
C ARG A 19 -15.25 -7.79 13.37
N LEU A 20 -14.11 -7.12 13.47
CA LEU A 20 -13.70 -6.45 14.70
C LEU A 20 -14.45 -5.13 14.86
N ALA A 21 -15.00 -4.89 16.06
CA ALA A 21 -15.82 -3.71 16.33
C ALA A 21 -15.09 -2.38 16.01
N VAL A 22 -13.81 -2.27 16.39
CA VAL A 22 -12.98 -1.08 16.11
C VAL A 22 -12.76 -0.86 14.61
N VAL A 23 -12.66 -1.94 13.83
CA VAL A 23 -12.47 -1.87 12.37
C VAL A 23 -13.78 -1.44 11.70
N GLN A 24 -14.92 -1.95 12.17
CA GLN A 24 -16.24 -1.55 11.70
C GLN A 24 -16.54 -0.08 12.02
N GLU A 25 -16.24 0.36 13.24
CA GLU A 25 -16.38 1.77 13.67
C GLU A 25 -15.55 2.70 12.78
N PHE A 26 -14.29 2.33 12.53
CA PHE A 26 -13.41 3.07 11.64
C PHE A 26 -13.94 3.10 10.20
N ALA A 27 -14.29 1.93 9.66
CA ALA A 27 -14.75 1.75 8.29
C ALA A 27 -16.05 2.50 8.00
N ALA A 28 -16.99 2.55 8.94
CA ALA A 28 -18.30 3.18 8.77
C ALA A 28 -18.22 4.68 8.39
N ARG A 29 -17.10 5.35 8.71
CA ARG A 29 -16.90 6.77 8.39
C ARG A 29 -16.08 7.02 7.13
N LEU A 30 -15.51 5.97 6.52
CA LEU A 30 -14.68 6.12 5.32
C LEU A 30 -15.51 6.58 4.12
N PRO A 31 -14.94 7.39 3.20
CA PRO A 31 -15.66 8.00 2.08
C PRO A 31 -16.48 7.06 1.20
N ARG A 32 -16.07 5.79 1.07
CA ARG A 32 -16.69 4.80 0.16
C ARG A 32 -17.76 3.92 0.82
N ASN A 33 -17.88 3.90 2.15
CA ASN A 33 -18.77 2.97 2.86
C ASN A 33 -20.19 3.49 3.11
N THR A 34 -20.49 4.71 2.67
CA THR A 34 -21.79 5.32 2.95
C THR A 34 -22.27 6.09 1.73
N SER A 35 -23.56 6.03 1.42
CA SER A 35 -24.24 6.92 0.48
C SER A 35 -24.87 8.08 1.28
N GLY A 36 -24.83 9.31 0.74
CA GLY A 36 -25.54 10.46 1.31
C GLY A 36 -24.92 11.16 2.53
N THR A 37 -24.67 12.47 2.39
CA THR A 37 -24.17 13.49 3.34
C THR A 37 -22.66 13.77 3.34
N SER A 38 -22.33 15.03 3.01
CA SER A 38 -20.98 15.64 3.02
C SER A 38 -20.65 16.33 4.35
N ALA A 39 -21.23 15.86 5.47
CA ALA A 39 -21.14 16.46 6.79
C ALA A 39 -20.30 15.61 7.78
N GLY A 40 -19.90 16.21 8.90
CA GLY A 40 -19.13 15.56 9.96
C GLY A 40 -17.77 14.99 9.50
N VAL A 41 -17.30 13.95 10.20
CA VAL A 41 -16.03 13.26 9.92
C VAL A 41 -15.95 12.83 8.44
N ARG A 42 -17.05 12.29 7.91
CA ARG A 42 -17.13 11.82 6.52
C ARG A 42 -16.91 12.95 5.53
N GLY A 43 -17.65 14.05 5.69
CA GLY A 43 -17.52 15.22 4.84
C GLY A 43 -16.09 15.74 4.80
N ARG A 44 -15.45 15.80 5.97
CA ARG A 44 -14.04 16.19 6.10
C ARG A 44 -13.10 15.22 5.35
N LEU A 45 -13.31 13.91 5.46
CA LEU A 45 -12.52 12.92 4.71
C LEU A 45 -12.75 12.98 3.19
N GLN A 46 -13.99 13.22 2.74
CA GLN A 46 -14.29 13.41 1.32
C GLN A 46 -13.60 14.65 0.75
N ARG A 47 -13.59 15.77 1.50
CA ARG A 47 -12.84 16.97 1.13
C ARG A 47 -11.33 16.71 1.05
N MET A 48 -10.77 16.00 2.03
CA MET A 48 -9.35 15.60 1.98
C MET A 48 -9.06 14.72 0.76
N GLN A 49 -9.95 13.77 0.44
CA GLN A 49 -9.83 12.94 -0.75
C GLN A 49 -9.84 13.77 -2.04
N ALA A 50 -10.78 14.71 -2.17
CA ALA A 50 -10.86 15.63 -3.30
C ALA A 50 -9.61 16.55 -3.37
N GLY A 51 -9.02 16.89 -2.23
CA GLY A 51 -7.76 17.61 -2.09
C GLY A 51 -6.50 16.79 -2.42
N GLY A 52 -6.65 15.58 -2.97
CA GLY A 52 -5.54 14.74 -3.42
C GLY A 52 -5.01 13.76 -2.37
N MET A 53 -5.63 13.65 -1.19
CA MET A 53 -5.25 12.62 -0.21
C MET A 53 -5.84 11.27 -0.64
N ASN A 54 -5.01 10.24 -0.80
CA ASN A 54 -5.50 8.92 -1.22
C ASN A 54 -6.08 8.05 -0.07
N ILE A 55 -7.05 8.60 0.67
CA ILE A 55 -7.68 7.92 1.82
C ILE A 55 -8.49 6.71 1.36
N GLY A 56 -9.26 6.84 0.29
CA GLY A 56 -10.12 5.78 -0.27
C GLY A 56 -9.34 4.65 -0.96
N GLY A 57 -8.12 4.93 -1.42
CA GLY A 57 -7.24 3.95 -2.06
C GLY A 57 -6.34 3.20 -1.10
N LYS A 58 -5.91 3.84 -0.01
CA LYS A 58 -5.02 3.24 1.00
C LYS A 58 -5.61 3.39 2.41
N PRO A 59 -6.79 2.80 2.68
CA PRO A 59 -7.59 3.13 3.84
C PRO A 59 -6.94 2.73 5.18
N LEU A 60 -6.09 1.71 5.22
CA LEU A 60 -5.34 1.34 6.43
C LEU A 60 -4.20 2.30 6.78
N ARG A 61 -3.90 3.27 5.92
CA ARG A 61 -2.89 4.33 6.14
C ARG A 61 -3.53 5.69 6.42
N ALA A 62 -4.85 5.70 6.68
CA ALA A 62 -5.61 6.94 6.78
C ALA A 62 -5.16 7.82 7.97
N GLY A 63 -4.68 7.25 9.08
CA GLY A 63 -4.19 8.03 10.22
C GLY A 63 -2.99 8.89 9.83
N SER A 64 -2.01 8.31 9.14
CA SER A 64 -0.87 9.05 8.60
C SER A 64 -1.26 10.03 7.50
N SER A 65 -2.13 9.64 6.55
CA SER A 65 -2.61 10.55 5.50
C SER A 65 -3.34 11.77 6.07
N VAL A 66 -4.18 11.57 7.10
CA VAL A 66 -4.93 12.64 7.74
C VAL A 66 -4.02 13.56 8.56
N ARG A 67 -3.03 13.02 9.28
CA ARG A 67 -2.03 13.84 9.99
C ARG A 67 -1.24 14.71 9.02
N TYR A 68 -0.86 14.17 7.86
CA TYR A 68 -0.23 14.94 6.80
C TYR A 68 -1.17 16.03 6.25
N ALA A 69 -2.43 15.68 5.95
CA ALA A 69 -3.42 16.63 5.46
C ALA A 69 -3.66 17.81 6.43
N ARG A 70 -3.60 17.58 7.74
CA ARG A 70 -3.72 18.64 8.77
C ARG A 70 -2.57 19.66 8.73
N ALA A 71 -1.40 19.26 8.23
CA ALA A 71 -0.26 20.17 8.09
C ALA A 71 -0.37 21.05 6.83
N ILE A 72 -1.30 20.76 5.92
CA ILE A 72 -1.54 21.54 4.71
C ILE A 72 -2.72 22.49 4.94
N PRO A 73 -2.56 23.81 4.71
CA PRO A 73 -3.69 24.73 4.75
C PRO A 73 -4.64 24.43 3.57
N PHE A 74 -5.79 23.84 3.87
CA PHE A 74 -6.88 23.70 2.91
C PHE A 74 -7.79 24.95 2.98
N PRO A 75 -7.86 25.77 1.91
CA PRO A 75 -8.69 26.97 1.93
C PRO A 75 -10.20 26.64 1.88
N GLY A 76 -10.99 27.32 2.72
CA GLY A 76 -12.33 27.78 2.35
C GLY A 76 -13.54 26.86 2.59
N VAL A 77 -13.65 26.12 3.69
CA VAL A 77 -14.93 25.46 4.03
C VAL A 77 -15.19 25.49 5.53
N GLU A 78 -16.41 25.90 5.93
CA GLU A 78 -16.93 25.71 7.29
C GLU A 78 -16.92 24.21 7.63
N ASP A 79 -16.29 23.85 8.75
CA ASP A 79 -16.16 22.44 9.14
C ASP A 79 -17.37 22.03 9.98
N ASP A 80 -18.34 21.36 9.36
CA ASP A 80 -19.51 20.76 10.04
C ASP A 80 -19.13 19.54 10.93
N CYS A 81 -17.85 19.32 11.19
CA CYS A 81 -17.33 18.26 12.03
C CYS A 81 -16.92 18.81 13.39
N SER A 82 -17.53 18.31 14.47
CA SER A 82 -17.05 18.64 15.80
C SER A 82 -15.61 18.15 15.98
N GLU A 83 -14.75 18.95 16.61
CA GLU A 83 -13.37 18.56 16.89
C GLU A 83 -13.28 17.32 17.81
N GLY A 84 -14.31 17.10 18.64
CA GLY A 84 -14.45 15.90 19.47
C GLY A 84 -14.62 14.63 18.64
N ASP A 85 -15.59 14.64 17.71
CA ASP A 85 -15.85 13.50 16.81
C ASP A 85 -14.65 13.22 15.90
N TRP A 86 -14.02 14.29 15.40
CA TRP A 86 -12.83 14.19 14.58
C TRP A 86 -11.66 13.56 15.35
N THR A 87 -11.38 14.04 16.55
CA THR A 87 -10.29 13.52 17.39
C THR A 87 -10.53 12.06 17.79
N ALA A 88 -11.79 11.70 18.09
CA ALA A 88 -12.15 10.31 18.38
C ALA A 88 -11.90 9.41 17.17
N TRP A 89 -12.35 9.82 15.98
CA TRP A 89 -12.13 9.05 14.76
C TRP A 89 -10.64 8.91 14.41
N VAL A 90 -9.85 9.99 14.50
CA VAL A 90 -8.40 9.95 14.25
C VAL A 90 -7.71 8.96 15.21
N ARG A 91 -8.11 8.91 16.48
CA ARG A 91 -7.57 7.94 17.44
C ARG A 91 -7.91 6.51 17.05
N THR A 92 -9.12 6.25 16.57
CA THR A 92 -9.52 4.93 16.05
C THR A 92 -8.70 4.57 14.79
N ALA A 93 -8.52 5.52 13.87
CA ALA A 93 -7.69 5.34 12.67
C ALA A 93 -6.23 5.01 13.02
N ASP A 94 -5.63 5.73 13.97
CA ASP A 94 -4.26 5.48 14.45
C ASP A 94 -4.10 4.09 15.07
N ARG A 95 -5.12 3.60 15.81
CA ARG A 95 -5.11 2.23 16.36
C ARG A 95 -5.14 1.18 15.26
N VAL A 96 -6.04 1.33 14.28
CA VAL A 96 -6.17 0.40 13.15
C VAL A 96 -4.87 0.39 12.32
N GLU A 97 -4.32 1.56 12.01
CA GLU A 97 -3.06 1.69 11.29
C GLU A 97 -1.89 1.08 12.10
N ALA A 98 -1.81 1.33 13.40
CA ALA A 98 -0.75 0.75 14.24
C ALA A 98 -0.78 -0.80 14.24
N ALA A 99 -1.97 -1.39 14.35
CA ALA A 99 -2.12 -2.86 14.27
C ALA A 99 -1.75 -3.39 12.88
N HIS A 100 -2.09 -2.64 11.82
CA HIS A 100 -1.77 -3.00 10.44
C HIS A 100 -0.26 -2.97 10.21
N ARG A 101 0.40 -1.91 10.66
CA ARG A 101 1.86 -1.76 10.59
C ARG A 101 2.61 -2.86 11.32
N GLN A 102 2.15 -3.26 12.50
CA GLN A 102 2.76 -4.39 13.21
C GLN A 102 2.60 -5.71 12.46
N THR A 103 1.44 -5.91 11.83
CA THR A 103 1.21 -7.09 10.98
C THR A 103 2.17 -7.09 9.78
N ILE A 104 2.29 -5.96 9.08
CA ILE A 104 3.24 -5.81 7.97
C ILE A 104 4.69 -6.00 8.41
N ALA A 105 5.11 -5.38 9.50
CA ALA A 105 6.46 -5.51 10.02
C ALA A 105 6.78 -6.97 10.41
N TRP A 106 5.81 -7.68 10.98
CA TRP A 106 5.93 -9.11 11.26
C TRP A 106 6.04 -9.95 9.97
N LEU A 107 5.25 -9.65 8.93
CA LEU A 107 5.38 -10.31 7.62
C LEU A 107 6.75 -10.05 6.98
N ARG A 108 7.20 -8.79 6.97
CA ARG A 108 8.53 -8.37 6.49
C ARG A 108 9.66 -9.06 7.26
N SER A 109 9.46 -9.39 8.54
CA SER A 109 10.45 -10.12 9.33
C SER A 109 10.77 -11.53 8.83
N ARG A 110 9.95 -12.06 7.90
CA ARG A 110 10.14 -13.36 7.25
C ARG A 110 10.95 -13.27 5.95
N LEU A 111 11.26 -12.06 5.48
CA LEU A 111 12.00 -11.87 4.24
C LEU A 111 13.43 -12.44 4.37
N PRO A 112 13.97 -13.08 3.33
CA PRO A 112 15.36 -13.54 3.32
C PRO A 112 16.31 -12.37 3.57
N GLY A 113 17.12 -12.49 4.62
CA GLY A 113 18.10 -11.47 5.00
C GLY A 113 17.68 -10.62 6.18
N TYR A 114 16.41 -10.68 6.60
CA TYR A 114 15.97 -9.95 7.78
C TYR A 114 16.71 -10.41 9.06
N PRO A 115 17.11 -9.49 9.97
CA PRO A 115 16.97 -8.03 9.87
C PRO A 115 18.11 -7.34 9.09
N MET A 116 19.19 -8.07 8.76
CA MET A 116 20.39 -7.55 8.11
C MET A 116 20.26 -7.46 6.59
N ILE A 117 19.29 -6.67 6.11
CA ILE A 117 19.00 -6.50 4.68
C ILE A 117 19.93 -5.44 4.07
N PRO A 118 20.82 -5.80 3.12
CA PRO A 118 21.74 -4.86 2.47
C PRO A 118 21.09 -4.01 1.36
N ALA A 119 19.79 -4.13 1.10
CA ALA A 119 19.09 -3.40 0.03
C ALA A 119 19.25 -1.86 0.14
N PRO A 120 19.68 -1.16 -0.93
CA PRO A 120 19.76 0.30 -0.97
C PRO A 120 18.42 0.99 -0.74
N GLN A 121 17.32 0.36 -1.15
CA GLN A 121 15.97 0.89 -1.06
C GLN A 121 15.50 1.18 0.36
N ILE A 122 16.10 0.58 1.39
CA ILE A 122 15.79 0.83 2.81
C ILE A 122 16.89 1.63 3.52
N SER A 123 17.72 2.34 2.76
CA SER A 123 18.67 3.33 3.30
C SER A 123 17.91 4.51 3.87
N ALA A 124 18.49 5.20 4.85
CA ALA A 124 17.89 6.40 5.44
C ALA A 124 17.42 7.38 4.35
N ASP A 125 16.27 8.00 4.60
CA ASP A 125 15.65 9.05 3.78
C ASP A 125 15.23 8.67 2.35
N THR A 126 15.33 7.38 1.98
CA THR A 126 14.61 6.83 0.83
C THR A 126 13.10 6.79 1.08
N ALA A 127 12.31 6.59 0.03
CA ALA A 127 10.85 6.44 0.14
C ALA A 127 10.42 5.31 1.10
N LEU A 128 11.23 4.25 1.26
CA LEU A 128 10.92 3.18 2.22
C LEU A 128 11.49 3.43 3.62
N ALA A 129 12.21 4.51 3.90
CA ALA A 129 12.79 4.72 5.24
C ALA A 129 12.58 6.13 5.82
N THR A 130 12.00 7.04 5.05
CA THR A 130 11.70 8.39 5.50
C THR A 130 10.54 8.43 6.50
N THR A 131 10.51 9.48 7.32
CA THR A 131 9.36 9.86 8.16
C THR A 131 8.53 10.98 7.54
N GLU A 132 8.96 11.53 6.40
CA GLU A 132 8.16 12.47 5.61
C GLU A 132 7.07 11.74 4.82
N PHE A 133 6.22 12.52 4.15
CA PHE A 133 5.21 11.98 3.24
C PHE A 133 5.85 11.13 2.14
N THR A 134 5.27 9.95 1.92
CA THR A 134 5.57 9.06 0.81
C THR A 134 4.36 8.19 0.49
N TYR A 135 4.25 7.74 -0.76
CA TYR A 135 3.18 6.82 -1.17
C TYR A 135 3.44 5.36 -0.78
N ARG A 136 4.68 4.99 -0.43
CA ARG A 136 5.05 3.63 -0.02
C ARG A 136 4.80 3.41 1.46
N LEU A 137 4.63 2.15 1.87
CA LEU A 137 4.57 1.82 3.28
C LEU A 137 5.99 1.70 3.84
N GLY A 138 6.46 2.74 4.51
CA GLY A 138 7.82 2.81 5.05
C GLY A 138 8.17 1.68 6.02
N TRP A 139 9.47 1.42 6.11
CA TRP A 139 10.15 0.57 7.07
C TRP A 139 10.67 1.45 8.21
N HIS A 140 10.00 1.42 9.36
CA HIS A 140 10.49 2.19 10.50
C HIS A 140 11.65 1.49 11.22
N PRO A 141 12.67 2.23 11.69
CA PRO A 141 13.76 1.65 12.46
C PRO A 141 13.28 0.85 13.68
N GLN A 142 12.23 1.32 14.37
CA GLN A 142 11.66 0.63 15.53
C GLN A 142 11.07 -0.74 15.16
N GLU A 143 10.43 -0.86 13.99
CA GLU A 143 9.86 -2.12 13.50
C GLU A 143 10.97 -3.16 13.28
N ARG A 144 12.12 -2.74 12.75
CA ARG A 144 13.28 -3.62 12.54
C ARG A 144 13.93 -4.08 13.85
N ALA A 145 13.94 -3.21 14.86
CA ALA A 145 14.51 -3.48 16.17
C ALA A 145 13.58 -4.31 17.07
N ALA A 146 12.30 -4.48 16.72
CA ALA A 146 11.28 -5.10 17.57
C ALA A 146 11.40 -6.63 17.74
N GLY A 147 12.33 -7.29 17.04
CA GLY A 147 12.57 -8.72 17.20
C GLY A 147 11.44 -9.62 16.66
N PHE A 148 10.66 -9.14 15.69
CA PHE A 148 9.51 -9.88 15.13
C PHE A 148 9.86 -11.21 14.48
N GLN A 149 11.12 -11.41 14.05
CA GLN A 149 11.61 -12.68 13.53
C GLN A 149 11.56 -13.82 14.57
N PHE A 150 11.55 -13.48 15.86
CA PHE A 150 11.48 -14.45 16.97
C PHE A 150 10.05 -14.70 17.46
N ARG A 151 9.04 -14.08 16.84
CA ARG A 151 7.63 -14.22 17.23
C ARG A 151 6.90 -15.19 16.31
N SER A 152 5.93 -15.95 16.80
CA SER A 152 5.14 -16.89 15.98
C SER A 152 3.95 -16.24 15.25
N CYS A 153 3.55 -15.04 15.66
CA CYS A 153 2.46 -14.25 15.06
C CYS A 153 2.72 -12.74 15.27
N PRO A 154 1.98 -11.85 14.58
CA PRO A 154 2.04 -10.42 14.82
C PRO A 154 1.78 -10.12 16.31
N PRO A 155 2.73 -9.52 17.03
CA PRO A 155 2.52 -9.20 18.43
C PRO A 155 1.54 -8.04 18.57
N THR A 156 0.75 -8.02 19.64
CA THR A 156 -0.11 -6.91 20.08
C THR A 156 -1.19 -6.40 19.10
N ALA A 157 -1.22 -6.79 17.83
CA ALA A 157 -2.25 -6.37 16.87
C ALA A 157 -3.67 -6.68 17.38
N ALA A 158 -3.89 -7.89 17.91
CA ALA A 158 -5.15 -8.28 18.53
C ALA A 158 -5.51 -7.38 19.73
N SER A 159 -4.54 -7.13 20.61
CA SER A 159 -4.71 -6.27 21.80
C SER A 159 -5.03 -4.82 21.43
N ILE A 160 -4.33 -4.25 20.44
CA ILE A 160 -4.58 -2.89 19.92
C ILE A 160 -5.99 -2.77 19.34
N LEU A 161 -6.43 -3.80 18.64
CA LEU A 161 -7.77 -3.85 18.03
C LEU A 161 -8.87 -4.22 19.04
N GLY A 162 -8.52 -4.52 20.31
CA GLY A 162 -9.49 -4.92 21.32
C GLY A 162 -10.17 -6.25 21.00
N ALA A 163 -9.48 -7.15 20.30
CA ALA A 163 -9.99 -8.46 19.95
C ALA A 163 -10.17 -9.34 21.21
N ASP A 164 -11.26 -10.10 21.26
CA ASP A 164 -11.42 -11.15 22.27
C ASP A 164 -10.48 -12.34 21.99
N ARG A 165 -10.48 -13.34 22.88
CA ARG A 165 -9.59 -14.51 22.77
C ARG A 165 -9.81 -15.32 21.48
N GLN A 166 -11.06 -15.48 21.04
CA GLN A 166 -11.38 -16.24 19.84
C GLN A 166 -10.93 -15.47 18.59
N GLN A 167 -11.18 -14.16 18.57
CA GLN A 167 -10.75 -13.25 17.52
C GLN A 167 -9.22 -13.16 17.45
N GLU A 168 -8.52 -13.12 18.59
CA GLU A 168 -7.06 -13.15 18.65
C GLU A 168 -6.49 -14.43 18.01
N GLN A 169 -7.07 -15.59 18.33
CA GLN A 169 -6.66 -16.86 17.73
C GLN A 169 -6.88 -16.87 16.22
N ALA A 170 -8.05 -16.39 15.76
CA ALA A 170 -8.35 -16.28 14.34
C ALA A 170 -7.36 -15.36 13.63
N LEU A 171 -7.12 -14.16 14.17
CA LEU A 171 -6.16 -13.18 13.65
C LEU A 171 -4.75 -13.75 13.52
N ALA A 172 -4.28 -14.46 14.55
CA ALA A 172 -2.96 -15.06 14.54
C ALA A 172 -2.86 -16.18 13.50
N GLU A 173 -3.91 -16.98 13.35
CA GLU A 173 -3.95 -18.09 12.39
C GLU A 173 -4.01 -17.60 10.94
N THR A 174 -4.90 -16.68 10.61
CA THR A 174 -5.00 -16.14 9.25
C THR A 174 -3.76 -15.31 8.88
N ALA A 175 -3.09 -14.65 9.84
CA ALA A 175 -1.80 -13.99 9.60
C ALA A 175 -0.69 -15.00 9.29
N ARG A 176 -0.66 -16.15 9.97
CA ARG A 176 0.28 -17.25 9.63
C ARG A 176 0.01 -17.80 8.25
N GLN A 177 -1.25 -18.03 7.88
CA GLN A 177 -1.61 -18.49 6.55
C GLN A 177 -1.15 -17.49 5.47
N MET A 178 -1.33 -16.20 5.70
CA MET A 178 -0.81 -15.14 4.82
C MET A 178 0.71 -15.17 4.71
N SER A 179 1.42 -15.29 5.84
CA SER A 179 2.87 -15.42 5.85
C SER A 179 3.35 -16.64 5.06
N THR A 180 2.73 -17.80 5.26
CA THR A 180 3.06 -19.02 4.51
C THR A 180 2.80 -18.82 3.02
N ALA A 181 1.68 -18.19 2.67
CA ALA A 181 1.31 -17.91 1.28
C ALA A 181 2.36 -17.02 0.58
N LEU A 182 2.79 -15.95 1.25
CA LEU A 182 3.83 -15.04 0.77
C LEU A 182 5.20 -15.75 0.66
N MET A 183 5.59 -16.53 1.67
CA MET A 183 6.87 -17.25 1.66
C MET A 183 7.00 -18.28 0.54
N GLY A 184 5.87 -18.85 0.08
CA GLY A 184 5.86 -19.78 -1.05
C GLY A 184 5.76 -19.11 -2.43
N SER A 185 5.85 -17.78 -2.52
CA SER A 185 5.77 -17.05 -3.77
C SER A 185 7.07 -17.09 -4.60
N PRO A 186 6.99 -16.86 -5.93
CA PRO A 186 8.16 -16.70 -6.78
C PRO A 186 9.09 -15.56 -6.35
N GLU A 187 8.54 -14.44 -5.89
CA GLU A 187 9.28 -13.25 -5.43
C GLU A 187 10.12 -13.59 -4.19
N TRP A 188 9.56 -14.34 -3.24
CA TRP A 188 10.28 -14.80 -2.05
C TRP A 188 11.45 -15.71 -2.41
N SER A 189 11.21 -16.65 -3.33
CA SER A 189 12.21 -17.59 -3.82
C SER A 189 13.30 -16.88 -4.64
N ARG A 190 12.94 -15.86 -5.42
CA ARG A 190 13.88 -15.02 -6.16
C ARG A 190 14.77 -14.23 -5.20
N LEU A 191 14.21 -13.62 -4.16
CA LEU A 191 14.99 -12.91 -3.15
C LEU A 191 15.93 -13.85 -2.38
N ALA A 192 15.47 -15.05 -2.01
CA ALA A 192 16.32 -16.04 -1.34
C ALA A 192 17.54 -16.42 -2.21
N ARG A 193 17.32 -16.76 -3.48
CA ARG A 193 18.40 -17.09 -4.42
C ARG A 193 19.34 -15.91 -4.68
N ALA A 194 18.79 -14.71 -4.91
CA ALA A 194 19.60 -13.53 -5.13
C ALA A 194 20.46 -13.17 -3.91
N ARG A 195 19.96 -13.43 -2.70
CA ARG A 195 20.73 -13.27 -1.46
C ARG A 195 21.89 -14.25 -1.38
N GLU A 196 21.68 -15.51 -1.74
CA GLU A 196 22.73 -16.54 -1.75
C GLU A 196 23.80 -16.23 -2.79
N ALA A 197 23.42 -15.64 -3.92
CA ALA A 197 24.33 -15.21 -4.99
C ALA A 197 25.17 -13.96 -4.65
N LEU A 198 24.88 -13.26 -3.55
CA LEU A 198 25.72 -12.14 -3.13
C LEU A 198 27.09 -12.65 -2.65
N ASP A 199 28.14 -12.20 -3.33
CA ASP A 199 29.54 -12.38 -2.92
C ASP A 199 30.07 -11.13 -2.18
N GLY A 200 31.39 -11.04 -1.99
CA GLY A 200 32.02 -9.91 -1.32
C GLY A 200 31.91 -8.61 -2.12
N GLU A 201 32.10 -8.69 -3.44
CA GLU A 201 32.08 -7.54 -4.35
C GLU A 201 30.66 -6.96 -4.48
N ALA A 202 29.66 -7.82 -4.68
CA ALA A 202 28.26 -7.42 -4.75
C ALA A 202 27.80 -6.76 -3.44
N ARG A 203 28.20 -7.30 -2.28
CA ARG A 203 27.92 -6.66 -0.97
C ARG A 203 28.59 -5.29 -0.84
N ALA A 204 29.83 -5.15 -1.30
CA ALA A 204 30.54 -3.88 -1.30
C ALA A 204 29.85 -2.85 -2.22
N ALA A 205 29.39 -3.27 -3.41
CA ALA A 205 28.63 -2.43 -4.34
C ALA A 205 27.31 -1.92 -3.73
N LEU A 206 26.53 -2.80 -3.09
CA LEU A 206 25.33 -2.41 -2.33
C LEU A 206 25.68 -1.43 -1.21
N GLY A 207 26.75 -1.68 -0.45
CA GLY A 207 27.25 -0.79 0.59
C GLY A 207 27.64 0.61 0.07
N ALA A 208 28.31 0.66 -1.08
CA ALA A 208 28.68 1.91 -1.74
C ALA A 208 27.44 2.70 -2.22
N ALA A 209 26.46 2.03 -2.82
CA ALA A 209 25.20 2.65 -3.22
C ALA A 209 24.45 3.24 -2.01
N ARG A 210 24.36 2.51 -0.90
CA ARG A 210 23.78 3.03 0.36
C ARG A 210 24.49 4.28 0.87
N THR A 211 25.82 4.31 0.80
CA THR A 211 26.61 5.46 1.22
C THR A 211 26.35 6.68 0.32
N ARG A 212 26.28 6.49 -1.00
CA ARG A 212 25.92 7.57 -1.94
C ARG A 212 24.50 8.08 -1.74
N LEU A 213 23.53 7.18 -1.55
CA LEU A 213 22.14 7.54 -1.23
C LEU A 213 22.06 8.41 0.02
N ARG A 214 22.70 8.01 1.12
CA ARG A 214 22.70 8.80 2.38
C ARG A 214 23.22 10.22 2.19
N ARG A 215 24.22 10.41 1.31
CA ARG A 215 24.75 11.73 0.99
C ARG A 215 23.79 12.54 0.12
N ARG A 216 23.19 11.90 -0.90
CA ARG A 216 22.28 12.57 -1.86
C ARG A 216 20.90 12.87 -1.29
N LEU A 217 20.49 12.10 -0.27
CA LEU A 217 19.21 12.22 0.41
C LEU A 217 19.35 12.76 1.84
N SER A 218 20.48 13.40 2.18
CA SER A 218 20.61 14.06 3.47
C SER A 218 19.58 15.19 3.60
N PRO A 219 19.19 15.59 4.82
CA PRO A 219 18.26 16.71 5.02
C PRO A 219 18.68 17.96 4.25
N GLU A 220 19.97 18.30 4.26
CA GLU A 220 20.52 19.48 3.56
C GLU A 220 20.38 19.35 2.04
N ALA A 221 20.62 18.16 1.47
CA ALA A 221 20.49 17.92 0.04
C ALA A 221 19.02 17.97 -0.42
N LEU A 222 18.12 17.43 0.40
CA LEU A 222 16.68 17.47 0.15
C LEU A 222 16.15 18.92 0.22
N ASP A 223 16.55 19.68 1.23
CA ASP A 223 16.13 21.07 1.41
C ASP A 223 16.67 21.97 0.29
N ALA A 224 17.89 21.71 -0.20
CA ALA A 224 18.47 22.39 -1.35
C ALA A 224 17.73 22.09 -2.66
N CYS A 225 17.17 20.89 -2.82
CA CYS A 225 16.39 20.50 -4.00
C CYS A 225 14.95 21.04 -3.94
N GLU A 226 14.27 20.86 -2.80
CA GLU A 226 12.90 21.31 -2.59
C GLU A 226 12.66 21.51 -1.08
N PRO A 227 12.58 22.76 -0.59
CA PRO A 227 12.53 23.04 0.84
C PRO A 227 11.16 22.80 1.47
N ALA A 228 10.06 22.80 0.72
CA ALA A 228 8.72 22.86 1.31
C ALA A 228 7.75 21.78 0.81
N LEU A 229 7.83 21.37 -0.46
CA LEU A 229 6.80 20.54 -1.06
C LEU A 229 7.10 19.04 -0.91
N ALA A 230 6.46 18.40 0.06
CA ALA A 230 6.73 16.99 0.38
C ALA A 230 6.51 16.02 -0.79
N VAL A 231 5.53 16.27 -1.66
CA VAL A 231 5.30 15.45 -2.87
C VAL A 231 6.51 15.52 -3.83
N LYS A 232 7.05 16.70 -4.05
CA LYS A 232 8.24 16.89 -4.90
C LYS A 232 9.49 16.29 -4.24
N ARG A 233 9.61 16.35 -2.91
CA ARG A 233 10.67 15.66 -2.17
C ARG A 233 10.58 14.14 -2.31
N ASP A 234 9.38 13.54 -2.26
CA ASP A 234 9.18 12.11 -2.56
C ASP A 234 9.57 11.77 -4.00
N GLN A 235 9.19 12.61 -4.98
CA GLN A 235 9.62 12.45 -6.38
C GLN A 235 11.14 12.45 -6.50
N TYR A 236 11.82 13.41 -5.87
CA TYR A 236 13.29 13.46 -5.87
C TYR A 236 13.92 12.20 -5.25
N ARG A 237 13.40 11.73 -4.11
CA ARG A 237 13.86 10.47 -3.48
C ARG A 237 13.76 9.29 -4.43
N ARG A 238 12.66 9.19 -5.17
CA ARG A 238 12.42 8.11 -6.15
C ARG A 238 13.39 8.18 -7.32
N VAL A 239 13.62 9.38 -7.87
CA VAL A 239 14.59 9.59 -8.97
C VAL A 239 16.00 9.20 -8.53
N VAL A 240 16.47 9.76 -7.41
CA VAL A 240 17.80 9.46 -6.86
C VAL A 240 17.97 7.97 -6.57
N LEU A 241 16.94 7.31 -6.02
CA LEU A 241 16.98 5.87 -5.79
C LEU A 241 17.06 5.09 -7.11
N SER A 242 16.26 5.44 -8.12
CA SER A 242 16.28 4.77 -9.44
C SER A 242 17.66 4.83 -10.06
N GLU A 243 18.27 6.02 -10.10
CA GLU A 243 19.61 6.22 -10.66
C GLU A 243 20.67 5.36 -9.94
N GLU A 244 20.63 5.27 -8.61
CA GLU A 244 21.58 4.46 -7.85
C GLU A 244 21.37 2.96 -8.06
N LEU A 245 20.13 2.52 -8.28
CA LEU A 245 19.82 1.13 -8.62
C LEU A 245 20.24 0.82 -10.06
N GLU A 246 20.05 1.73 -11.01
CA GLU A 246 20.48 1.61 -12.41
C GLU A 246 22.01 1.53 -12.56
N ALA A 247 22.75 2.16 -11.64
CA ALA A 247 24.20 2.04 -11.58
C ALA A 247 24.72 0.70 -11.01
N LEU A 248 23.85 -0.13 -10.40
CA LEU A 248 24.23 -1.47 -9.96
C LEU A 248 24.26 -2.43 -11.14
N SER A 249 25.14 -3.44 -11.06
CA SER A 249 25.25 -4.52 -12.03
C SER A 249 25.35 -5.89 -11.35
N GLY A 250 25.17 -6.94 -12.15
CA GLY A 250 25.36 -8.33 -11.70
C GLY A 250 24.53 -8.71 -10.48
N PRO A 251 25.08 -9.53 -9.55
CA PRO A 251 24.33 -10.01 -8.38
C PRO A 251 23.80 -8.90 -7.45
N ALA A 252 24.47 -7.74 -7.39
CA ALA A 252 23.99 -6.60 -6.60
C ALA A 252 22.68 -6.04 -7.17
N ARG A 253 22.61 -5.86 -8.49
CA ARG A 253 21.38 -5.41 -9.18
C ARG A 253 20.26 -6.43 -9.01
N GLU A 254 20.55 -7.71 -9.27
CA GLU A 254 19.56 -8.78 -9.15
C GLU A 254 18.99 -8.88 -7.73
N TYR A 255 19.82 -8.74 -6.71
CA TYR A 255 19.38 -8.70 -5.33
C TYR A 255 18.48 -7.49 -5.04
N ALA A 256 18.87 -6.31 -5.51
CA ALA A 256 18.07 -5.10 -5.30
C ALA A 256 16.69 -5.23 -5.97
N ASP A 257 16.62 -5.70 -7.22
CA ASP A 257 15.35 -5.92 -7.93
C ASP A 257 14.49 -6.99 -7.24
N ALA A 258 15.11 -8.09 -6.79
CA ALA A 258 14.41 -9.15 -6.06
C ALA A 258 13.86 -8.67 -4.71
N PHE A 259 14.59 -7.78 -4.02
CA PHE A 259 14.12 -7.17 -2.79
C PHE A 259 12.90 -6.27 -3.03
N ASP A 260 12.95 -5.39 -4.04
CA ASP A 260 11.81 -4.52 -4.34
C ASP A 260 10.57 -5.34 -4.76
N GLY A 261 10.74 -6.40 -5.56
CA GLY A 261 9.65 -7.30 -5.92
C GLY A 261 9.01 -7.98 -4.70
N ALA A 262 9.82 -8.47 -3.75
CA ALA A 262 9.29 -9.10 -2.54
C ALA A 262 8.63 -8.10 -1.57
N ASP A 263 9.20 -6.90 -1.39
CA ASP A 263 8.59 -5.85 -0.58
C ASP A 263 7.29 -5.33 -1.20
N LEU A 264 7.27 -5.12 -2.52
CA LEU A 264 6.08 -4.68 -3.26
C LEU A 264 4.97 -5.73 -3.21
N LEU A 265 5.30 -7.03 -3.24
CA LEU A 265 4.31 -8.09 -3.02
C LEU A 265 3.69 -8.00 -1.62
N VAL A 266 4.52 -7.81 -0.57
CA VAL A 266 4.01 -7.65 0.80
C VAL A 266 3.14 -6.39 0.90
N GLU A 267 3.57 -5.27 0.33
CA GLU A 267 2.80 -4.03 0.33
C GLU A 267 1.47 -4.21 -0.42
N THR A 268 1.50 -4.77 -1.63
CA THR A 268 0.31 -4.96 -2.44
C THR A 268 -0.67 -5.92 -1.78
N ALA A 269 -0.21 -7.09 -1.33
CA ALA A 269 -1.08 -8.10 -0.75
C ALA A 269 -1.56 -7.73 0.66
N ALA A 270 -0.65 -7.35 1.55
CA ALA A 270 -0.93 -7.18 2.97
C ALA A 270 -1.25 -5.74 3.40
N SER A 271 -1.14 -4.76 2.49
CA SER A 271 -1.55 -3.38 2.75
C SER A 271 -2.66 -2.96 1.80
N ASP A 272 -2.41 -2.99 0.49
CA ASP A 272 -3.32 -2.38 -0.47
C ASP A 272 -4.57 -3.25 -0.69
N VAL A 273 -4.42 -4.49 -1.16
CA VAL A 273 -5.53 -5.42 -1.38
C VAL A 273 -6.21 -5.77 -0.05
N PHE A 274 -5.43 -6.15 0.96
CA PHE A 274 -5.93 -6.43 2.30
C PHE A 274 -6.80 -5.28 2.86
N GLY A 275 -6.31 -4.04 2.80
CA GLY A 275 -7.03 -2.88 3.34
C GLY A 275 -8.32 -2.57 2.61
N GLN A 276 -8.33 -2.76 1.30
CA GLN A 276 -9.54 -2.62 0.48
C GLN A 276 -10.61 -3.62 0.93
N LEU A 277 -10.25 -4.91 1.05
CA LEU A 277 -11.19 -5.95 1.46
C LEU A 277 -11.63 -5.83 2.92
N ALA A 278 -10.71 -5.51 3.83
CA ALA A 278 -11.02 -5.44 5.27
C ALA A 278 -11.94 -4.27 5.63
N LEU A 279 -11.93 -3.20 4.83
CA LEU A 279 -12.64 -1.96 5.14
C LEU A 279 -13.80 -1.67 4.21
N TYR A 280 -13.74 -2.05 2.93
CA TYR A 280 -14.81 -1.83 1.96
C TYR A 280 -15.55 -3.12 1.57
N GLY A 281 -15.05 -4.28 1.99
CA GLY A 281 -15.65 -5.56 1.68
C GLY A 281 -15.44 -5.95 0.22
N ALA A 282 -16.54 -6.16 -0.50
CA ALA A 282 -16.52 -6.80 -1.80
C ALA A 282 -15.90 -5.94 -2.92
N VAL A 283 -15.34 -6.59 -3.94
CA VAL A 283 -14.78 -5.93 -5.11
C VAL A 283 -15.88 -5.26 -5.93
N THR A 284 -15.66 -4.00 -6.32
CA THR A 284 -16.64 -3.25 -7.12
C THR A 284 -16.72 -3.83 -8.53
N ARG A 285 -17.91 -4.22 -9.00
CA ARG A 285 -18.10 -4.60 -10.41
C ARG A 285 -18.34 -3.34 -11.23
N LEU A 286 -17.58 -3.19 -12.31
CA LEU A 286 -17.73 -2.10 -13.27
C LEU A 286 -18.33 -2.64 -14.56
N ALA A 287 -19.53 -2.17 -14.89
CA ALA A 287 -20.20 -2.43 -16.15
C ALA A 287 -20.09 -1.20 -17.07
N GLY A 288 -20.31 -1.39 -18.38
CA GLY A 288 -20.34 -0.29 -19.34
C GLY A 288 -18.98 0.36 -19.61
N ILE A 289 -17.88 -0.35 -19.32
CA ILE A 289 -16.52 0.12 -19.63
C ILE A 289 -16.29 0.14 -21.15
N ARG A 290 -15.40 1.03 -21.60
CA ARG A 290 -15.06 1.21 -23.02
C ARG A 290 -13.55 1.30 -23.20
N ASP A 291 -13.10 1.24 -24.46
CA ASP A 291 -11.70 1.48 -24.85
C ASP A 291 -10.70 0.61 -24.06
N VAL A 292 -11.06 -0.66 -23.82
CA VAL A 292 -10.22 -1.60 -23.07
C VAL A 292 -8.98 -1.92 -23.89
N ASP A 293 -7.82 -1.59 -23.33
CA ASP A 293 -6.51 -1.85 -23.93
C ASP A 293 -5.58 -2.48 -22.89
N LEU A 294 -4.71 -3.38 -23.35
CA LEU A 294 -3.74 -4.09 -22.52
C LEU A 294 -2.34 -3.72 -22.98
N ASP A 295 -1.48 -3.35 -22.02
CA ASP A 295 -0.09 -3.05 -22.33
C ASP A 295 0.60 -4.30 -22.95
N PRO A 296 1.28 -4.17 -24.10
CA PRO A 296 1.98 -5.28 -24.71
C PRO A 296 3.20 -5.67 -23.86
N GLY A 297 3.24 -6.92 -23.38
CA GLY A 297 4.40 -7.48 -22.68
C GLY A 297 4.07 -8.23 -21.39
N GLN A 298 5.00 -8.20 -20.43
CA GLN A 298 4.82 -8.85 -19.12
C GLN A 298 4.04 -7.99 -18.11
N SER A 299 3.93 -6.68 -18.34
CA SER A 299 3.14 -5.79 -17.50
C SER A 299 1.67 -5.99 -17.80
N ARG A 300 0.94 -6.63 -16.87
CA ARG A 300 -0.52 -6.80 -16.98
C ARG A 300 -1.25 -5.51 -16.57
N SER A 301 -0.90 -4.39 -17.20
CA SER A 301 -1.65 -3.15 -17.08
C SER A 301 -2.86 -3.21 -18.00
N VAL A 302 -3.99 -2.71 -17.51
CA VAL A 302 -5.19 -2.47 -18.31
C VAL A 302 -5.53 -0.99 -18.30
N HIS A 303 -5.90 -0.47 -19.46
CA HIS A 303 -6.44 0.86 -19.63
C HIS A 303 -7.89 0.75 -20.09
N PHE A 304 -8.78 1.56 -19.53
CA PHE A 304 -10.19 1.60 -19.95
C PHE A 304 -10.82 2.95 -19.61
N SER A 305 -11.94 3.23 -20.26
CA SER A 305 -12.75 4.43 -20.05
C SER A 305 -14.06 4.08 -19.34
N VAL A 306 -14.53 4.95 -18.45
CA VAL A 306 -15.90 4.91 -17.90
C VAL A 306 -16.54 6.29 -17.93
N ASP A 307 -17.87 6.30 -17.89
CA ASP A 307 -18.65 7.54 -17.77
C ASP A 307 -18.38 8.21 -16.40
N ASP A 308 -18.40 9.54 -16.37
CA ASP A 308 -17.91 10.38 -15.26
C ASP A 308 -18.76 10.33 -13.98
N GLU A 309 -19.93 9.68 -14.03
CA GLU A 309 -20.82 9.48 -12.88
C GLU A 309 -20.22 8.53 -11.82
N ILE A 310 -19.16 7.77 -12.15
CA ILE A 310 -18.52 6.82 -11.24
C ILE A 310 -17.29 7.46 -10.57
N TRP A 311 -17.42 7.80 -9.29
CA TRP A 311 -16.26 8.26 -8.50
C TRP A 311 -15.30 7.10 -8.21
N MET A 312 -14.14 7.10 -8.87
CA MET A 312 -13.07 6.13 -8.68
C MET A 312 -11.83 6.76 -8.07
N VAL A 313 -11.07 5.95 -7.33
CA VAL A 313 -9.82 6.39 -6.71
C VAL A 313 -8.70 5.38 -6.96
N PRO A 314 -7.45 5.83 -7.23
CA PRO A 314 -6.31 4.93 -7.29
C PRO A 314 -6.19 4.08 -6.02
N GLY A 315 -6.01 2.78 -6.15
CA GLY A 315 -5.95 1.78 -5.08
C GLY A 315 -7.24 0.99 -4.90
N GLN A 316 -8.36 1.42 -5.50
CA GLN A 316 -9.60 0.65 -5.50
C GLN A 316 -9.46 -0.68 -6.24
N LEU A 317 -10.12 -1.72 -5.74
CA LEU A 317 -10.23 -3.01 -6.42
C LEU A 317 -11.54 -3.05 -7.22
N VAL A 318 -11.43 -3.46 -8.49
CA VAL A 318 -12.57 -3.58 -9.40
C VAL A 318 -12.53 -4.91 -10.16
N ARG A 319 -13.70 -5.39 -10.57
CA ARG A 319 -13.87 -6.42 -11.59
C ARG A 319 -14.48 -5.77 -12.81
N LEU A 320 -13.85 -5.95 -13.96
CA LEU A 320 -14.32 -5.44 -15.24
C LEU A 320 -15.35 -6.42 -15.79
N ASP A 321 -16.47 -5.93 -16.30
CA ASP A 321 -17.43 -6.72 -17.06
C ASP A 321 -16.90 -6.91 -18.50
N ASP A 322 -15.79 -7.63 -18.61
CA ASP A 322 -15.06 -7.90 -19.85
C ASP A 322 -14.58 -9.36 -19.86
N ASP A 323 -14.92 -10.10 -20.93
CA ASP A 323 -14.64 -11.54 -21.03
C ASP A 323 -13.14 -11.86 -21.12
N LEU A 324 -12.29 -10.89 -21.48
CA LEU A 324 -10.84 -11.08 -21.59
C LEU A 324 -10.12 -10.85 -20.26
N ILE A 325 -10.77 -10.17 -19.30
CA ILE A 325 -10.16 -9.80 -18.02
C ILE A 325 -11.05 -10.30 -16.88
N THR A 326 -10.89 -11.57 -16.52
CA THR A 326 -11.67 -12.22 -15.46
C THR A 326 -11.14 -11.93 -14.06
N GLU A 327 -9.87 -11.52 -13.95
CA GLU A 327 -9.19 -11.21 -12.72
C GLU A 327 -9.56 -9.83 -12.15
N VAL A 328 -9.34 -9.65 -10.85
CA VAL A 328 -9.48 -8.37 -10.16
C VAL A 328 -8.41 -7.40 -10.64
N VAL A 329 -8.81 -6.17 -10.91
CA VAL A 329 -7.94 -5.06 -11.29
C VAL A 329 -7.82 -4.11 -10.10
N ARG A 330 -6.58 -3.78 -9.71
CA ARG A 330 -6.29 -2.69 -8.78
C ARG A 330 -6.07 -1.41 -9.57
N LEU A 331 -6.89 -0.38 -9.36
CA LEU A 331 -6.71 0.90 -10.04
C LEU A 331 -5.39 1.54 -9.60
N THR A 332 -4.59 2.04 -10.53
CA THR A 332 -3.31 2.70 -10.24
C THR A 332 -3.34 4.18 -10.61
N GLU A 333 -4.16 4.55 -11.60
CA GLU A 333 -4.32 5.92 -12.06
C GLU A 333 -5.77 6.17 -12.50
N VAL A 334 -6.27 7.36 -12.21
CA VAL A 334 -7.56 7.86 -12.70
C VAL A 334 -7.33 9.27 -13.21
N SER A 335 -7.67 9.53 -14.46
CA SER A 335 -7.49 10.82 -15.12
C SER A 335 -8.80 11.24 -15.80
N LEU A 336 -9.11 12.53 -15.72
CA LEU A 336 -10.28 13.09 -16.42
C LEU A 336 -9.84 13.58 -17.79
N SER A 337 -10.44 13.03 -18.84
CA SER A 337 -10.34 13.55 -20.20
C SER A 337 -11.60 14.33 -20.54
N LEU A 338 -11.43 15.54 -21.07
CA LEU A 338 -12.51 16.38 -21.55
C LEU A 338 -12.31 16.55 -23.05
N THR A 339 -13.11 15.88 -23.87
CA THR A 339 -13.08 16.09 -25.32
C THR A 339 -14.39 16.75 -25.78
N PRO A 340 -14.35 17.70 -26.73
CA PRO A 340 -15.57 18.34 -27.25
C PRO A 340 -16.57 17.37 -27.90
N ALA A 341 -16.09 16.21 -28.37
CA ALA A 341 -16.91 15.22 -29.09
C ALA A 341 -17.55 14.18 -28.15
N ASP A 342 -16.86 13.78 -27.07
CA ASP A 342 -17.29 12.69 -26.19
C ASP A 342 -17.72 13.14 -24.80
N GLY A 343 -17.59 14.43 -24.49
CA GLY A 343 -17.85 14.98 -23.16
C GLY A 343 -16.73 14.67 -22.17
N ALA A 344 -17.09 14.60 -20.90
CA ALA A 344 -16.18 14.20 -19.82
C ALA A 344 -16.13 12.67 -19.74
N ARG A 345 -14.92 12.10 -19.79
CA ARG A 345 -14.67 10.67 -19.56
C ARG A 345 -13.55 10.48 -18.56
N LEU A 346 -13.70 9.47 -17.71
CA LEU A 346 -12.63 9.04 -16.83
C LEU A 346 -11.82 7.96 -17.56
N ARG A 347 -10.55 8.26 -17.83
CA ARG A 347 -9.58 7.26 -18.28
C ARG A 347 -8.87 6.68 -17.07
N VAL A 348 -8.91 5.36 -16.97
CA VAL A 348 -8.42 4.58 -15.84
C VAL A 348 -7.29 3.70 -16.29
N THR A 349 -6.25 3.62 -15.46
CA THR A 349 -5.22 2.60 -15.56
C THR A 349 -5.30 1.72 -14.32
N GLY A 350 -5.17 0.41 -14.51
CA GLY A 350 -5.13 -0.55 -13.42
C GLY A 350 -4.13 -1.66 -13.67
N GLU A 351 -3.76 -2.35 -12.59
CA GLU A 351 -2.91 -3.52 -12.60
C GLU A 351 -3.77 -4.76 -12.33
N ILE A 352 -3.68 -5.75 -13.21
CA ILE A 352 -4.38 -7.03 -13.06
C ILE A 352 -3.70 -7.84 -11.97
N LEU A 353 -4.47 -8.33 -10.98
CA LEU A 353 -3.99 -9.18 -9.90
C LEU A 353 -4.06 -10.66 -10.32
N PRO A 354 -2.95 -11.32 -10.68
CA PRO A 354 -2.99 -12.64 -11.31
C PRO A 354 -3.59 -13.73 -10.41
N GLY A 355 -4.50 -14.54 -10.94
CA GLY A 355 -5.12 -15.67 -10.21
C GLY A 355 -6.09 -15.25 -9.09
N SER A 356 -6.57 -14.00 -9.12
CA SER A 356 -7.54 -13.45 -8.15
C SER A 356 -8.99 -13.87 -8.43
N ASP A 357 -9.30 -14.22 -9.67
CA ASP A 357 -10.56 -14.80 -10.13
C ASP A 357 -10.86 -16.14 -9.43
N GLU A 358 -9.89 -17.06 -9.43
CA GLU A 358 -10.01 -18.37 -8.80
C GLU A 358 -9.90 -18.32 -7.26
N ALA A 359 -9.36 -17.22 -6.72
CA ALA A 359 -9.27 -17.00 -5.29
C ALA A 359 -10.61 -16.57 -4.68
N GLN A 360 -11.61 -16.28 -5.52
CA GLN A 360 -12.92 -15.76 -5.09
C GLN A 360 -12.75 -14.55 -4.17
N ILE A 361 -11.89 -13.59 -4.55
CA ILE A 361 -11.93 -12.26 -3.94
C ILE A 361 -13.28 -11.64 -4.36
N VAL A 362 -14.33 -11.88 -3.57
CA VAL A 362 -15.68 -11.37 -3.80
C VAL A 362 -15.67 -9.87 -3.65
#